data_AF-A0A5J4UU63-F1
#
_entry.id   AF-A0A5J4UU63-F1
#
_cell.length_a   1.000
_cell.length_b   1.000
_cell.length_c   1.000
_cell.angle_alpha   90.00
_cell.angle_beta   90.00
_cell.angle_gamma   90.00
#
_symmetry.space_group_name_H-M   'P 1'
#
loop_
_entity.id
_entity.type
_entity.pdbx_description
1 polymer ?
#
loop_
_entity_poly.entity_id
_entity_poly.type
_entity_poly.pdbx_seq_one_letter_code
_entity_poly.pdbx_strand_id
1 'polypeptide(L)'
;MENNNQQQYVQLVVEPEFEITTTQPWRVRRIADGFMPTINQRDDEYMQVRLNQHMYQLHRLVALQFIPNDDPEHKTQTDHRSKDRTDNSLVNLRWVTPSQNCLNRDQIYLEDIDDETGYHFIHAKDINGKVHKIYYTKFKRFVGLI
;
A
#
# COMPACT_ATOMS: atom_id res chain seq x y z
N MET A 1 16.94 5.15 36.40
CA MET A 1 15.66 4.50 36.04
C MET A 1 15.85 3.94 34.65
N GLU A 2 16.12 2.64 34.55
CA GLU A 2 16.34 1.98 33.26
C GLU A 2 14.99 1.84 32.56
N ASN A 3 14.79 2.61 31.49
CA ASN A 3 13.66 2.44 30.58
C ASN A 3 13.87 1.14 29.79
N ASN A 4 13.53 0.01 30.40
CA ASN A 4 13.46 -1.31 29.75
C ASN A 4 12.24 -1.42 28.83
N ASN A 5 12.03 -0.42 27.95
CA ASN A 5 11.18 -0.57 26.78
C ASN A 5 11.96 -1.38 25.73
N GLN A 6 12.22 -2.66 26.03
CA GLN A 6 12.71 -3.59 25.04
C GLN A 6 11.58 -3.83 24.03
N GLN A 7 11.82 -3.37 22.80
CA GLN A 7 10.93 -3.59 21.69
C GLN A 7 10.79 -5.09 21.43
N GLN A 8 9.57 -5.60 21.35
CA GLN A 8 9.32 -7.01 21.06
C GLN A 8 9.55 -7.29 19.57
N TYR A 9 10.07 -8.46 19.26
CA TYR A 9 10.29 -8.94 17.90
C TYR A 9 9.41 -10.15 17.61
N VAL A 10 9.04 -10.31 16.34
CA VAL A 10 8.33 -11.47 15.81
C VAL A 10 8.99 -11.92 14.51
N GLN A 11 9.12 -13.24 14.33
CA GLN A 11 9.68 -13.83 13.12
C GLN A 11 8.93 -13.36 11.87
N LEU A 12 9.66 -12.99 10.82
CA LEU A 12 9.09 -12.60 9.55
C LEU A 12 8.49 -13.81 8.82
N VAL A 13 7.26 -13.67 8.35
CA VAL A 13 6.57 -14.74 7.58
C VAL A 13 7.28 -15.03 6.25
N VAL A 14 7.78 -13.99 5.58
CA VAL A 14 8.36 -14.10 4.23
C VAL A 14 9.86 -14.37 4.21
N GLU A 15 10.55 -14.11 5.32
CA GLU A 15 11.99 -14.31 5.49
C GLU A 15 12.26 -14.88 6.90
N PRO A 16 12.02 -16.19 7.14
CA PRO A 16 12.00 -16.77 8.49
C PRO A 16 13.33 -16.70 9.25
N GLU A 17 14.44 -16.40 8.59
CA GLU A 17 15.75 -16.18 9.23
C GLU A 17 15.86 -14.82 9.93
N PHE A 18 14.86 -13.95 9.73
CA PHE A 18 14.79 -12.61 10.28
C PHE A 18 13.53 -12.43 11.13
N GLU A 19 13.58 -11.43 12.00
CA GLU A 19 12.45 -10.97 12.80
C GLU A 19 12.33 -9.44 12.73
N ILE A 20 11.11 -8.95 12.90
CA ILE A 20 10.76 -7.53 12.86
C ILE A 20 10.11 -7.11 14.17
N THR A 21 10.31 -5.86 14.57
CA THR A 21 9.63 -5.31 15.75
C THR A 21 8.12 -5.33 15.61
N THR A 22 7.40 -5.60 16.70
CA THR A 22 5.92 -5.63 16.73
C THR A 22 5.28 -4.24 16.65
N THR A 23 6.07 -3.20 16.89
CA THR A 23 5.66 -1.79 16.87
C THR A 23 6.73 -0.92 16.22
N GLN A 24 6.36 0.29 15.83
CA GLN A 24 7.30 1.29 15.33
C GLN A 24 8.22 1.83 16.44
N PRO A 25 9.43 2.31 16.09
CA PRO A 25 10.02 2.32 14.76
C PRO A 25 10.37 0.92 14.27
N TRP A 26 10.12 0.62 12.99
CA TRP A 26 10.38 -0.71 12.44
C TRP A 26 11.87 -1.02 12.47
N ARG A 27 12.24 -2.15 13.09
CA ARG A 27 13.59 -2.70 13.04
C ARG A 27 13.52 -4.16 12.62
N VAL A 28 14.39 -4.55 11.70
CA VAL A 28 14.58 -5.94 11.29
C VAL A 28 15.93 -6.41 11.79
N ARG A 29 16.02 -7.65 12.27
CA ARG A 29 17.30 -8.30 12.60
C ARG A 29 17.29 -9.77 12.23
N ARG A 30 18.46 -10.31 11.90
CA ARG A 30 18.65 -11.74 11.67
C ARG A 30 18.67 -12.47 13.01
N ILE A 31 18.01 -13.61 13.09
CA ILE A 31 17.87 -14.38 14.32
C ILE A 31 19.22 -14.99 14.74
N ALA A 32 20.01 -15.46 13.78
CA ALA A 32 21.23 -16.23 14.04
C ALA A 32 22.33 -15.45 14.79
N ASP A 33 22.52 -14.18 14.45
CA ASP A 33 23.65 -13.35 14.91
C ASP A 33 23.23 -11.95 15.40
N GLY A 34 21.94 -11.64 15.36
CA GLY A 34 21.43 -10.31 15.70
C GLY A 34 21.78 -9.23 14.67
N PHE A 35 22.29 -9.60 13.49
CA PHE A 35 22.65 -8.64 12.44
C PHE A 35 21.43 -7.79 12.06
N MET A 36 21.59 -6.46 12.15
CA MET A 36 20.53 -5.49 11.85
C MET A 36 20.79 -4.84 10.48
N PRO A 37 20.15 -5.30 9.40
CA PRO A 37 20.27 -4.65 8.10
C PRO A 37 19.74 -3.22 8.16
N THR A 38 20.44 -2.30 7.49
CA THR A 38 20.00 -0.91 7.37
C THR A 38 18.75 -0.79 6.51
N ILE A 39 17.76 -0.06 7.01
CA ILE A 39 16.62 0.39 6.23
C ILE A 39 17.01 1.72 5.58
N ASN A 40 16.95 1.79 4.26
CA ASN A 40 17.33 2.96 3.48
C ASN A 40 16.13 3.54 2.73
N GLN A 41 16.09 4.86 2.60
CA GLN A 41 15.14 5.55 1.74
C GLN A 41 15.68 5.60 0.30
N ARG A 42 14.83 5.33 -0.68
CA ARG A 42 15.12 5.53 -2.11
C ARG A 42 14.79 6.96 -2.55
N ASP A 43 15.22 7.33 -3.75
CA ASP A 43 14.88 8.62 -4.38
C ASP A 43 13.38 8.81 -4.60
N ASP A 44 12.61 7.71 -4.70
CA ASP A 44 11.15 7.72 -4.79
C ASP A 44 10.44 7.65 -3.42
N GLU A 45 11.16 7.93 -2.34
CA GLU A 45 10.72 8.00 -0.94
C GLU A 45 10.33 6.66 -0.31
N TYR A 46 10.31 5.57 -1.07
CA TYR A 46 10.07 4.25 -0.51
C TYR A 46 11.25 3.79 0.35
N MET A 47 10.94 3.40 1.58
CA MET A 47 11.88 2.73 2.48
C MET A 47 12.09 1.27 2.02
N GLN A 48 13.33 0.79 2.05
CA GLN A 48 13.69 -0.58 1.65
C GLN A 48 14.76 -1.19 2.55
N VAL A 49 14.78 -2.52 2.63
CA VAL A 49 15.76 -3.30 3.38
C VAL A 49 16.22 -4.49 2.57
N ARG A 50 17.52 -4.82 2.63
CA ARG A 50 18.07 -6.01 1.96
C ARG A 50 18.11 -7.18 2.94
N LEU A 51 17.37 -8.24 2.66
CA LEU A 51 17.35 -9.50 3.43
C LEU A 51 17.74 -10.63 2.49
N ASN A 52 18.70 -11.47 2.87
CA ASN A 52 19.14 -12.62 2.06
C ASN A 52 19.34 -12.32 0.57
N GLN A 53 20.02 -11.21 0.29
CA GLN A 53 20.28 -10.70 -1.06
C GLN A 53 19.06 -10.14 -1.82
N HIS A 54 17.85 -10.30 -1.31
CA HIS A 54 16.61 -9.75 -1.86
C HIS A 54 16.31 -8.37 -1.28
N MET A 55 15.83 -7.47 -2.14
CA MET A 55 15.40 -6.13 -1.73
C MET A 55 13.90 -6.16 -1.42
N TYR A 56 13.55 -5.78 -0.19
CA TYR A 56 12.16 -5.66 0.26
C TYR A 56 11.81 -4.20 0.47
N GLN A 57 10.66 -3.77 -0.06
CA GLN A 57 10.06 -2.49 0.34
C GLN A 57 9.46 -2.63 1.74
N LEU A 58 9.75 -1.68 2.63
CA LEU A 58 9.38 -1.77 4.04
C LEU A 58 7.86 -1.84 4.24
N HIS A 59 7.09 -1.00 3.55
CA HIS A 59 5.63 -1.01 3.65
C HIS A 59 5.03 -2.38 3.28
N ARG A 60 5.56 -3.03 2.24
CA ARG A 60 5.09 -4.36 1.81
C ARG A 60 5.47 -5.43 2.83
N LEU A 61 6.69 -5.37 3.37
CA LEU A 61 7.14 -6.28 4.43
C LEU A 61 6.24 -6.17 5.68
N VAL A 62 5.93 -4.94 6.10
CA VAL A 62 5.04 -4.65 7.23
C VAL A 62 3.60 -5.11 6.96
N ALA A 63 3.06 -4.84 5.77
CA ALA A 63 1.71 -5.26 5.41
C ALA A 63 1.56 -6.78 5.36
N LEU A 64 2.53 -7.49 4.77
CA LEU A 64 2.56 -8.96 4.74
C LEU A 64 2.61 -9.57 6.15
N GLN A 65 3.26 -8.88 7.09
CA GLN A 65 3.41 -9.37 8.46
C GLN A 65 2.18 -9.10 9.34
N PHE A 66 1.57 -7.92 9.21
CA PHE A 66 0.63 -7.42 10.24
C PHE A 66 -0.76 -7.06 9.72
N ILE A 67 -0.98 -7.02 8.40
CA ILE A 67 -2.27 -6.60 7.82
C ILE A 67 -2.88 -7.80 7.09
N PRO A 68 -3.95 -8.39 7.63
CA PRO A 68 -4.71 -9.41 6.91
C PRO A 68 -5.17 -8.89 5.54
N ASN A 69 -5.01 -9.72 4.52
CA ASN A 69 -5.54 -9.45 3.19
C ASN A 69 -6.84 -10.23 3.01
N ASP A 70 -7.95 -9.51 2.84
CA ASP A 70 -9.30 -10.08 2.70
C ASP A 70 -9.59 -10.59 1.28
N ASP A 71 -8.80 -10.19 0.29
CA ASP A 71 -8.94 -10.61 -1.10
C ASP A 71 -7.55 -10.74 -1.78
N PRO A 72 -6.76 -11.76 -1.42
CA PRO A 72 -5.39 -11.90 -1.90
C PRO A 72 -5.28 -12.18 -3.41
N GLU A 73 -6.34 -12.65 -4.06
CA GLU A 73 -6.38 -12.89 -5.51
C GLU A 73 -6.37 -11.58 -6.28
N HIS A 74 -7.13 -10.57 -5.82
CA HIS A 74 -7.28 -9.30 -6.53
C HIS A 74 -6.48 -8.15 -5.89
N LYS A 75 -6.37 -8.11 -4.55
CA LYS A 75 -5.66 -7.05 -3.80
C LYS A 75 -4.19 -7.38 -3.61
N THR A 76 -3.44 -7.33 -4.70
CA THR A 76 -2.04 -7.76 -4.76
C THR A 76 -1.02 -6.67 -4.42
N GLN A 77 -1.46 -5.42 -4.27
CA GLN A 77 -0.61 -4.26 -4.04
C GLN A 77 -0.81 -3.70 -2.62
N THR A 78 0.26 -3.17 -2.04
CA THR A 78 0.21 -2.43 -0.78
C THR A 78 0.28 -0.94 -1.11
N ASP A 79 -0.63 -0.15 -0.57
CA ASP A 79 -0.76 1.29 -0.84
C ASP A 79 -0.78 2.09 0.46
N HIS A 80 -0.28 3.33 0.38
CA HIS A 80 -0.27 4.31 1.46
C HIS A 80 -1.50 5.22 1.35
N ARG A 81 -2.38 5.19 2.35
CA ARG A 81 -3.62 5.99 2.37
C ARG A 81 -3.34 7.49 2.26
N SER A 82 -2.33 7.99 2.98
CA SER A 82 -1.93 9.40 3.03
C SER A 82 -1.03 9.82 1.86
N LYS A 83 -0.63 8.89 0.99
CA LYS A 83 0.41 9.04 -0.05
C LYS A 83 1.83 9.35 0.46
N ASP A 84 2.00 9.57 1.76
CA ASP A 84 3.33 9.67 2.37
C ASP A 84 3.96 8.27 2.40
N ARG A 85 4.94 8.05 1.51
CA ARG A 85 5.64 6.77 1.35
C ARG A 85 6.59 6.46 2.52
N THR A 86 6.91 7.47 3.33
CA THR A 86 7.76 7.33 4.51
C THR A 86 6.97 6.89 5.75
N ASP A 87 5.67 7.19 5.81
CA ASP A 87 4.78 6.72 6.87
C ASP A 87 4.35 5.26 6.66
N ASN A 88 5.12 4.35 7.23
CA ASN A 88 4.88 2.91 7.19
C ASN A 88 4.01 2.42 8.37
N SER A 89 3.14 3.27 8.93
CA SER A 89 2.24 2.88 10.03
C SER A 89 1.14 1.93 9.55
N LEU A 90 0.74 1.00 10.42
CA LEU A 90 -0.30 0.01 10.08
C LEU A 90 -1.61 0.69 9.64
N VAL A 91 -1.93 1.84 10.26
CA VAL A 91 -3.12 2.63 9.91
C VAL A 91 -3.02 3.27 8.53
N ASN A 92 -1.81 3.58 8.06
CA ASN A 92 -1.58 4.19 6.77
C ASN A 92 -1.48 3.18 5.61
N LEU A 93 -1.24 1.90 5.89
CA LEU A 93 -1.10 0.88 4.86
C LEU A 93 -2.43 0.17 4.58
N ARG A 94 -2.65 -0.25 3.34
CA ARG A 94 -3.80 -1.07 2.92
C ARG A 94 -3.48 -1.97 1.74
N TRP A 95 -4.16 -3.10 1.66
CA TRP A 95 -4.19 -3.95 0.46
C TRP A 95 -5.16 -3.37 -0.57
N VAL A 96 -4.71 -3.23 -1.81
CA VAL A 96 -5.50 -2.68 -2.92
C VAL A 96 -5.26 -3.48 -4.20
N THR A 97 -6.21 -3.40 -5.13
CA THR A 97 -6.02 -3.95 -6.47
C THR A 97 -5.04 -3.09 -7.29
N PRO A 98 -4.42 -3.63 -8.35
CA PRO A 98 -3.57 -2.84 -9.25
C PRO A 98 -4.28 -1.61 -9.84
N SER A 99 -5.57 -1.73 -10.16
CA SER A 99 -6.37 -0.60 -10.69
C SER A 99 -6.55 0.50 -9.65
N GLN A 100 -6.87 0.13 -8.39
CA GLN A 100 -6.98 1.08 -7.28
C GLN A 100 -5.66 1.79 -7.00
N ASN A 101 -4.54 1.06 -7.03
CA ASN A 101 -3.21 1.65 -6.84
C ASN A 101 -2.89 2.69 -7.94
N CYS A 102 -3.22 2.39 -9.20
CA CYS A 102 -3.04 3.33 -10.30
C CYS A 102 -3.89 4.60 -10.14
N LEU A 103 -5.13 4.49 -9.64
CA LEU A 103 -5.97 5.67 -9.36
C LEU A 103 -5.35 6.57 -8.28
N ASN A 104 -4.67 5.98 -7.31
CA ASN A 104 -4.02 6.72 -6.23
C ASN A 104 -2.79 7.52 -6.70
N ARG A 105 -2.09 7.04 -7.73
CA ARG A 105 -1.00 7.76 -8.42
C ARG A 105 -1.49 9.03 -9.13
N ASP A 106 -2.64 8.93 -9.79
CA ASP A 106 -3.05 9.94 -10.78
C ASP A 106 -4.14 10.91 -10.29
N GLN A 107 -4.72 10.66 -9.10
CA GLN A 107 -5.89 11.33 -8.50
C GLN A 107 -6.50 12.48 -9.33
N ILE A 108 -7.16 12.07 -10.41
CA ILE A 108 -8.52 12.47 -10.67
C ILE A 108 -9.34 11.74 -9.60
N TYR A 109 -9.95 12.48 -8.69
CA TYR A 109 -10.88 11.93 -7.70
C TYR A 109 -12.04 11.28 -8.47
N LEU A 110 -12.09 9.95 -8.50
CA LEU A 110 -13.29 9.19 -8.80
C LEU A 110 -14.00 8.98 -7.46
N GLU A 111 -14.74 10.00 -7.03
CA GLU A 111 -15.82 9.75 -6.09
C GLU A 111 -16.93 9.09 -6.92
N ASP A 112 -17.09 7.77 -6.78
CA ASP A 112 -18.30 7.07 -7.23
C ASP A 112 -19.46 7.58 -6.36
N ILE A 113 -19.95 8.77 -6.67
CA ILE A 113 -21.24 9.24 -6.19
C ILE A 113 -22.24 8.52 -7.08
N ASP A 114 -22.82 7.44 -6.57
CA ASP A 114 -24.02 6.81 -7.13
C ASP A 114 -25.18 7.79 -6.86
N ASP A 115 -25.25 8.87 -7.62
CA ASP A 115 -26.43 9.69 -7.65
C ASP A 115 -27.52 8.89 -8.37
N GLU A 116 -28.68 8.77 -7.73
CA GLU A 116 -29.87 8.02 -8.19
C GLU A 116 -30.37 8.44 -9.61
N THR A 117 -29.67 9.36 -10.26
CA THR A 117 -29.89 9.90 -11.61
C THR A 117 -29.34 9.01 -12.73
N GLY A 118 -28.38 8.10 -12.44
CA GLY A 118 -27.74 7.22 -13.43
C GLY A 118 -26.65 7.90 -14.29
N TYR A 119 -26.19 9.10 -13.89
CA TYR A 119 -25.10 9.81 -14.54
C TYR A 119 -23.79 9.66 -13.77
N HIS A 120 -22.77 9.06 -14.36
CA HIS A 120 -21.44 9.03 -13.78
C HIS A 120 -20.61 10.21 -14.24
N PHE A 121 -19.60 10.62 -13.48
CA PHE A 121 -18.64 11.63 -13.92
C PHE A 121 -17.19 11.16 -13.77
N ILE A 122 -16.36 11.57 -14.72
CA ILE A 122 -14.90 11.50 -14.61
C ILE A 122 -14.33 12.92 -14.57
N HIS A 123 -13.18 13.08 -13.93
CA HIS A 123 -12.37 14.27 -14.21
C HIS A 123 -11.37 13.93 -15.33
N ALA A 124 -11.22 14.78 -16.34
CA ALA A 124 -10.28 14.58 -17.44
C ALA A 124 -9.40 15.82 -17.59
N LYS A 125 -8.10 15.63 -17.83
CA LYS A 125 -7.18 16.74 -18.10
C LYS A 125 -7.15 17.04 -19.59
N ASP A 126 -7.23 18.32 -19.96
CA ASP A 126 -6.99 18.75 -21.34
C ASP A 126 -5.49 18.81 -21.68
N ILE A 127 -5.18 19.15 -22.93
CA ILE A 127 -3.80 19.28 -23.44
C ILE A 127 -2.95 20.32 -22.69
N ASN A 128 -3.58 21.22 -21.95
CA ASN A 128 -2.93 22.24 -21.13
C ASN A 128 -2.88 21.86 -19.64
N GLY A 129 -3.31 20.64 -19.29
CA GLY A 129 -3.33 20.11 -17.92
C GLY A 129 -4.51 20.59 -17.07
N LYS A 130 -5.47 21.34 -17.62
CA LYS A 130 -6.66 21.80 -16.89
C LYS A 130 -7.64 20.64 -16.72
N VAL A 131 -8.15 20.46 -15.52
CA VAL A 131 -9.11 19.41 -15.17
C VAL A 131 -10.53 19.82 -15.52
N HIS A 132 -11.26 18.95 -16.21
CA HIS A 132 -12.66 19.09 -16.63
C HIS A 132 -13.50 17.96 -16.05
N LYS A 133 -14.72 18.27 -15.60
CA LYS A 133 -15.69 17.26 -15.16
C LYS A 133 -16.55 16.82 -16.35
N ILE A 134 -16.46 15.55 -16.74
CA ILE A 134 -17.17 14.97 -17.88
C ILE A 134 -18.21 13.99 -17.36
N TYR A 135 -19.47 14.23 -17.69
CA TYR A 135 -20.59 13.35 -17.35
C TYR A 135 -20.85 12.33 -18.45
N TYR A 136 -21.14 11.09 -18.09
CA TYR A 136 -21.46 10.02 -19.03
C TYR A 136 -22.49 9.05 -18.43
N THR A 137 -23.31 8.47 -19.30
CA THR A 137 -24.23 7.39 -18.93
C THR A 137 -23.56 6.04 -19.21
N LYS A 138 -23.54 5.16 -18.21
CA LYS A 138 -23.00 3.80 -18.39
C LYS A 138 -24.06 2.98 -19.12
N PHE A 139 -23.85 2.70 -20.42
CA PHE A 139 -24.71 1.77 -21.15
C PHE A 139 -24.66 0.39 -20.47
N LYS A 140 -25.73 0.01 -19.76
CA LYS A 140 -25.93 -1.38 -19.32
C LYS A 140 -26.15 -2.21 -20.57
N ARG A 141 -25.13 -2.98 -20.98
CA ARG A 141 -25.27 -4.04 -21.97
C ARG A 141 -26.18 -5.10 -21.35
N PHE A 142 -27.47 -5.10 -21.69
CA PHE A 142 -28.36 -6.22 -21.35
C PHE A 142 -27.91 -7.42 -22.18
N VAL A 143 -27.19 -8.35 -21.55
CA VAL A 143 -26.97 -9.69 -22.09
C VAL A 143 -28.03 -10.57 -21.48
N GLY A 144 -29.05 -10.94 -22.28
CA GLY A 144 -30.11 -11.86 -21.85
C GLY A 144 -31.52 -11.44 -22.23
N LEU A 145 -31.82 -11.44 -23.54
CA LEU A 145 -33.19 -11.61 -24.06
C LEU A 145 -33.07 -12.08 -25.50
N ILE A 146 -33.01 -13.40 -25.66
CA ILE A 146 -33.79 -14.30 -26.54
C ILE A 146 -33.36 -15.72 -26.15
#